data_AF-A0A5B0WJ41-F1
#
_entry.id   AF-A0A5B0WJ41-F1
#
_cell.length_a   1.000
_cell.length_b   1.000
_cell.length_c   1.000
_cell.angle_alpha   90.00
_cell.angle_beta   90.00
_cell.angle_gamma   90.00
#
_symmetry.space_group_name_H-M   'P 1'
#
loop_
_entity.id
_entity.type
_entity.pdbx_description
1 polymer ?
#
loop_
_entity_poly.entity_id
_entity_poly.type
_entity_poly.pdbx_seq_one_letter_code
_entity_poly.pdbx_strand_id
1 'polypeptide(L)'
;MSDKLNEQELVTVLSAKTKVDPKLIRLVLKHEQTFINNAKANAKGEVDIDNDDLVDYVVGQRDVKLDEITVETILDAEMDYLMDKGLAGYID
;
A
#
# COMPACT_ATOMS: atom_id res chain seq x y z
N MET A 1 17.15 -16.13 5.41
CA MET A 1 18.03 -15.15 4.76
C MET A 1 17.19 -14.42 3.73
N SER A 2 16.90 -13.16 4.03
CA SER A 2 16.38 -12.16 3.09
C SER A 2 14.96 -12.37 2.57
N ASP A 3 13.96 -12.34 3.46
CA ASP A 3 12.61 -11.86 3.11
C ASP A 3 12.65 -10.34 2.89
N LYS A 4 13.57 -9.89 2.04
CA LYS A 4 13.49 -8.58 1.42
C LYS A 4 12.36 -8.71 0.43
N LEU A 5 11.17 -8.33 0.87
CA LEU A 5 10.02 -8.17 0.00
C LEU A 5 10.49 -7.53 -1.30
N ASN A 6 10.40 -8.28 -2.39
CA ASN A 6 10.93 -7.83 -3.65
C ASN A 6 9.89 -6.85 -4.20
N GLU A 7 10.07 -5.57 -3.95
CA GLU A 7 9.18 -4.50 -4.40
C GLU A 7 8.88 -4.62 -5.91
N GLN A 8 9.86 -5.12 -6.68
CA GLN A 8 9.67 -5.38 -8.10
C GLN A 8 8.70 -6.54 -8.38
N GLU A 9 8.73 -7.60 -7.59
CA GLU A 9 7.76 -8.71 -7.67
C GLU A 9 6.37 -8.24 -7.23
N LEU A 10 6.26 -7.54 -6.09
CA LEU A 10 5.01 -6.97 -5.59
C LEU A 10 4.36 -6.10 -6.67
N VAL A 11 5.08 -5.12 -7.21
CA VAL A 11 4.59 -4.23 -8.26
C VAL A 11 4.17 -5.00 -9.51
N THR A 12 4.88 -6.08 -9.86
CA THR A 12 4.52 -6.92 -11.00
C THR A 12 3.21 -7.68 -10.75
N VAL A 13 3.02 -8.23 -9.55
CA VAL A 13 1.79 -8.94 -9.18
C VAL A 13 0.61 -7.98 -9.10
N LEU A 14 0.80 -6.83 -8.46
CA LEU A 14 -0.19 -5.75 -8.39
C LEU A 14 -0.57 -5.27 -9.79
N SER A 15 0.40 -5.05 -10.68
CA SER A 15 0.12 -4.63 -12.06
C SER A 15 -0.64 -5.70 -12.83
N ALA A 16 -0.32 -6.98 -12.63
CA ALA A 16 -1.04 -8.08 -13.26
C ALA A 16 -2.48 -8.22 -12.75
N LYS A 17 -2.72 -8.01 -11.44
CA LYS A 17 -4.05 -8.09 -10.82
C LYS A 17 -4.92 -6.88 -11.14
N THR A 18 -4.38 -5.68 -10.96
CA THR A 18 -5.12 -4.41 -11.08
C THR A 18 -5.14 -3.86 -12.50
N LYS A 19 -4.25 -4.35 -13.38
CA LYS A 19 -4.00 -3.81 -14.74
C LYS A 19 -3.54 -2.35 -14.75
N VAL A 20 -3.04 -1.85 -13.63
CA VAL A 20 -2.49 -0.50 -13.50
C VAL A 20 -1.00 -0.50 -13.90
N ASP A 21 -0.53 0.64 -14.41
CA ASP A 21 0.88 0.82 -14.75
C ASP A 21 1.76 0.61 -13.49
N PRO A 22 2.81 -0.23 -13.57
CA PRO A 22 3.79 -0.41 -12.50
C PRO A 22 4.33 0.89 -11.89
N LYS A 23 4.46 1.96 -12.69
CA LYS A 23 4.91 3.27 -12.22
C LYS A 23 3.90 3.94 -11.29
N LEU A 24 2.61 3.81 -11.60
CA LEU A 24 1.53 4.38 -10.79
C LEU A 24 1.37 3.57 -9.50
N ILE A 25 1.48 2.24 -9.58
CA ILE A 25 1.49 1.37 -8.39
C ILE A 25 2.62 1.77 -7.44
N ARG A 26 3.85 1.92 -7.94
CA ARG A 26 4.97 2.40 -7.11
C ARG A 26 4.71 3.76 -6.47
N LEU A 27 4.00 4.63 -7.16
CA LEU A 27 3.64 5.94 -6.63
C LEU A 27 2.65 5.80 -5.46
N VAL A 28 1.61 4.99 -5.63
CA VAL A 28 0.64 4.65 -4.56
C VAL A 28 1.36 4.06 -3.34
N LEU A 29 2.14 3.00 -3.52
CA LEU A 29 2.91 2.35 -2.45
C LEU A 29 3.84 3.33 -1.72
N LYS A 30 4.45 4.26 -2.45
CA LYS A 30 5.32 5.28 -1.86
C LYS A 30 4.52 6.27 -1.01
N HIS A 31 3.36 6.71 -1.47
CA HIS A 31 2.50 7.60 -0.70
C HIS A 31 1.94 6.92 0.53
N GLU A 32 1.54 5.66 0.41
CA GLU A 32 1.14 4.82 1.54
C GLU A 32 2.25 4.68 2.57
N GLN A 33 3.44 4.22 2.18
CA GLN A 33 4.56 4.11 3.12
C GLN A 33 4.87 5.46 3.79
N THR A 34 4.72 6.57 3.07
CA THR A 34 4.86 7.92 3.62
C THR A 34 3.75 8.23 4.63
N PHE A 35 2.51 7.85 4.35
CA PHE A 35 1.37 7.99 5.25
C PHE A 35 1.59 7.17 6.52
N ILE A 36 1.92 5.89 6.40
CA ILE A 36 2.24 4.98 7.52
C ILE A 36 3.40 5.52 8.36
N ASN A 37 4.49 5.98 7.73
CA ASN A 37 5.63 6.55 8.45
C ASN A 37 5.30 7.85 9.19
N ASN A 38 4.33 8.62 8.68
CA ASN A 38 3.85 9.85 9.31
C ASN A 38 2.75 9.59 10.34
N ALA A 39 2.04 8.47 10.21
CA ALA A 39 1.01 8.04 11.15
C ALA A 39 1.70 7.78 12.49
N LYS A 40 1.38 8.63 13.47
CA LYS A 40 1.92 8.48 14.81
C LYS A 40 1.20 7.32 15.48
N ALA A 41 1.97 6.39 16.03
CA ALA A 41 1.45 5.39 16.93
C ALA A 41 0.58 6.07 17.99
N ASN A 42 -0.63 5.54 18.18
CA ASN A 42 -1.56 6.02 19.17
C ASN A 42 -1.00 5.79 20.59
N ALA A 43 -1.73 6.19 21.63
CA ALA A 43 -1.25 6.07 23.01
C ALA A 43 -0.91 4.63 23.46
N LYS A 44 -1.29 3.61 22.69
CA LYS A 44 -0.97 2.20 22.92
C LYS A 44 0.24 1.69 22.12
N GLY A 45 0.84 2.51 21.27
CA GLY A 45 1.88 2.07 20.35
C GLY A 45 1.34 1.49 19.04
N GLU A 46 0.02 1.38 18.90
CA GLU A 46 -0.64 0.85 17.70
C GLU A 46 -0.80 1.97 16.67
N VAL A 47 -0.39 1.72 15.43
CA VAL A 47 -0.66 2.63 14.31
C VAL A 47 -1.99 2.21 13.72
N ASP A 48 -3.06 2.88 14.13
CA ASP A 48 -4.40 2.66 13.58
C ASP A 48 -4.48 3.48 12.28
N ILE A 49 -4.37 2.81 11.14
CA ILE A 49 -4.49 3.41 9.81
C ILE A 49 -5.85 3.04 9.27
N ASP A 50 -6.72 4.04 9.16
CA ASP A 50 -7.97 3.90 8.43
C ASP A 50 -7.67 3.82 6.93
N ASN A 51 -8.13 2.74 6.29
CA ASN A 51 -7.92 2.53 4.85
C ASN A 51 -8.58 3.65 4.03
N ASP A 52 -9.74 4.13 4.46
CA ASP A 52 -10.45 5.25 3.82
C ASP A 52 -9.60 6.53 3.82
N ASP A 53 -8.98 6.86 4.96
CA ASP A 53 -8.09 8.04 5.08
C ASP A 53 -6.84 7.89 4.22
N LEU A 54 -6.30 6.67 4.12
CA LEU A 54 -5.16 6.36 3.28
C LEU A 54 -5.51 6.52 1.78
N VAL A 55 -6.65 5.96 1.35
CA VAL A 55 -7.15 6.07 -0.02
C VAL A 55 -7.37 7.55 -0.37
N ASP A 56 -8.08 8.29 0.48
CA ASP A 56 -8.32 9.73 0.30
C ASP A 56 -7.01 10.52 0.21
N TYR A 57 -6.05 10.21 1.07
CA TYR A 57 -4.75 10.85 1.05
C TYR A 57 -3.99 10.60 -0.26
N VAL A 58 -4.00 9.37 -0.75
CA VAL A 58 -3.32 8.97 -1.99
C VAL A 58 -4.00 9.59 -3.21
N VAL A 59 -5.33 9.53 -3.30
CA VAL A 59 -6.13 10.14 -4.37
C VAL A 59 -5.97 11.66 -4.36
N GLY A 60 -5.83 12.26 -3.18
CA GLY A 60 -5.58 13.70 -3.01
C GLY A 60 -4.20 14.17 -3.50
N GLN A 61 -3.27 13.25 -3.80
CA GLN A 61 -1.95 13.61 -4.32
C GLN A 61 -2.04 14.07 -5.76
N ARG A 62 -1.46 15.24 -6.06
CA ARG A 62 -1.46 15.83 -7.42
C ARG A 62 -0.78 14.95 -8.47
N ASP A 63 0.08 14.06 -8.01
CA ASP A 63 0.89 13.17 -8.83
C ASP A 63 0.13 11.88 -9.18
N VAL A 64 -0.89 11.55 -8.38
CA VAL A 64 -1.75 10.38 -8.55
C VAL A 64 -2.93 10.78 -9.45
N LYS A 65 -2.96 10.17 -10.65
CA LYS A 65 -4.05 10.36 -11.63
C LYS A 65 -4.93 9.12 -11.71
N LEU A 66 -5.20 8.53 -10.56
CA LEU A 66 -6.02 7.33 -10.42
C LEU A 66 -7.32 7.70 -9.72
N ASP A 67 -8.38 6.98 -10.06
CA ASP A 67 -9.65 7.07 -9.34
C ASP A 67 -9.56 6.30 -8.01
N GLU A 68 -10.39 6.70 -7.05
CA GLU A 68 -10.48 6.11 -5.70
C GLU A 68 -10.55 4.58 -5.72
N ILE A 69 -11.48 4.03 -6.51
CA ILE A 69 -11.64 2.57 -6.70
C ILE A 69 -10.34 1.90 -7.19
N THR A 70 -9.58 2.59 -8.05
CA THR A 70 -8.33 2.03 -8.57
C THR A 70 -7.24 2.01 -7.50
N VAL A 71 -7.17 3.06 -6.68
CA VAL A 71 -6.25 3.13 -5.55
C VAL A 71 -6.60 2.07 -4.50
N GLU A 72 -7.86 1.98 -4.11
CA GLU A 72 -8.38 0.95 -3.20
C GLU A 72 -8.03 -0.46 -3.70
N THR A 73 -8.28 -0.75 -4.99
CA THR A 73 -7.94 -2.05 -5.59
C THR A 73 -6.43 -2.37 -5.53
N ILE A 74 -5.55 -1.35 -5.61
CA ILE A 74 -4.10 -1.54 -5.48
C ILE A 74 -3.74 -1.91 -4.04
N LEU A 75 -4.25 -1.16 -3.06
CA LEU A 75 -3.99 -1.37 -1.64
C LEU A 75 -4.53 -2.73 -1.17
N ASP A 76 -5.74 -3.10 -1.59
CA ASP A 76 -6.33 -4.42 -1.31
C ASP A 76 -5.48 -5.55 -1.91
N ALA A 77 -5.06 -5.40 -3.17
CA ALA A 77 -4.22 -6.39 -3.83
C ALA A 77 -2.83 -6.53 -3.18
N GLU A 78 -2.33 -5.47 -2.54
CA GLU A 78 -1.09 -5.50 -1.76
C GLU A 78 -1.32 -6.23 -0.45
N MET A 79 -2.33 -5.85 0.31
CA MET A 79 -2.72 -6.51 1.56
C MET A 79 -2.89 -8.02 1.33
N ASP A 80 -3.57 -8.42 0.26
CA ASP A 80 -3.69 -9.81 -0.18
C ASP A 80 -2.32 -10.45 -0.43
N TYR A 81 -1.43 -9.78 -1.17
CA TYR A 81 -0.09 -10.30 -1.45
C TYR A 81 0.75 -10.46 -0.17
N LEU A 82 0.68 -9.49 0.74
CA LEU A 82 1.36 -9.51 2.03
C LEU A 82 0.80 -10.64 2.92
N MET A 83 -0.51 -10.84 2.93
CA MET A 83 -1.17 -11.96 3.60
C MET A 83 -0.75 -13.31 3.00
N ASP A 84 -0.78 -13.45 1.68
CA ASP A 84 -0.36 -14.66 0.95
C ASP A 84 1.10 -15.03 1.23
N LYS A 85 1.97 -14.03 1.43
CA LYS A 85 3.38 -14.21 1.77
C LYS A 85 3.61 -14.43 3.26
N GLY A 86 2.57 -14.39 4.09
CA GLY A 86 2.67 -14.51 5.55
C GLY A 86 3.35 -13.30 6.22
N LEU A 87 3.44 -12.17 5.53
CA LEU A 87 4.06 -10.94 6.00
C LEU A 87 3.07 -10.00 6.70
N ALA A 88 1.77 -10.23 6.53
CA ALA A 88 0.70 -9.54 7.27
C ALA A 88 0.68 -9.85 8.78
N GLY A 89 1.64 -10.63 9.29
CA GLY A 89 1.72 -11.09 10.68
C GLY A 89 2.75 -10.39 11.57
N TYR A 90 3.24 -9.19 11.21
CA TYR A 90 4.14 -8.41 12.08
C TYR A 90 3.61 -7.00 12.32
N ILE A 91 2.43 -6.92 12.93
CA ILE A 91 2.15 -5.86 13.89
C ILE A 91 2.32 -6.54 15.26
N ASP A 92 3.45 -6.27 15.92
CA ASP A 92 3.66 -6.57 17.35
C ASP A 92 3.11 -5.40 18.17
#